data_AF-A0A0G1Q096-F1
#
_entry.id   AF-A0A0G1Q096-F1
#
_cell.length_a   1.000
_cell.length_b   1.000
_cell.length_c   1.000
_cell.angle_alpha   90.00
_cell.angle_beta   90.00
_cell.angle_gamma   90.00
#
_symmetry.space_group_name_H-M   'P 1'
#
loop_
_entity.id
_entity.type
_entity.pdbx_description
1 polymer ?
#
loop_
_entity_poly.entity_id
_entity_poly.type
_entity_poly.pdbx_seq_one_letter_code
_entity_poly.pdbx_strand_id
1 'polypeptide(L)'
;MCICHSSWYRSCTSKGNFHKEVRVPQEERVVFVVNGYGCHVVPVLVRYGARIIRMANEMNPKIIMLCGGATQQKTAPNKSEAEVLEWILFYALQHEMLFTVQPEIILEEDSFTTLGNIRNAAHLLRNTPFDRIVFFCEAQRALKTLILARHFFGLLGPDRISVETESWELRDPMKELRSTVAEVAALYIPGLRQIFRWMRMRRAKRI
;
A
#
# COMPACT_ATOMS: atom_id res chain seq x y z
N MET A 1 -24.26 -20.29 30.84
CA MET A 1 -23.38 -21.47 30.78
C MET A 1 -22.05 -21.00 30.20
N CYS A 2 -21.07 -20.73 31.05
CA CYS A 2 -19.76 -20.23 30.66
C CYS A 2 -18.83 -21.43 30.46
N ILE A 3 -18.15 -21.51 29.32
CA ILE A 3 -17.02 -22.43 29.12
C ILE A 3 -15.86 -21.60 28.57
N CYS A 4 -15.01 -21.13 29.47
CA CYS A 4 -13.64 -20.74 29.15
C CYS A 4 -12.84 -22.02 28.89
N HIS A 5 -12.21 -22.14 27.73
CA HIS A 5 -11.14 -23.10 27.51
C HIS A 5 -9.80 -22.37 27.59
N SER A 6 -9.21 -22.42 28.78
CA SER A 6 -7.78 -22.23 28.98
C SER A 6 -7.23 -23.57 29.46
N SER A 7 -6.52 -24.30 28.60
CA SER A 7 -5.79 -25.50 29.02
C SER A 7 -4.53 -25.08 29.77
N TRP A 8 -4.50 -25.38 31.06
CA TRP A 8 -3.34 -25.15 31.92
C TRP A 8 -2.59 -26.47 32.07
N TYR A 9 -1.43 -26.60 31.43
CA TYR A 9 -0.46 -27.63 31.81
C TYR A 9 0.33 -27.13 33.02
N ARG A 10 0.06 -27.68 34.21
CA ARG A 10 0.88 -27.47 35.40
C ARG A 10 1.91 -28.60 35.51
N SER A 11 3.15 -28.29 35.20
CA SER A 11 4.32 -29.08 35.62
C SER A 11 4.76 -28.58 37.00
N CYS A 12 4.64 -29.43 38.02
CA CYS A 12 5.13 -29.17 39.37
C CYS A 12 6.61 -29.57 39.44
N THR A 13 7.51 -28.59 39.41
CA THR A 13 8.85 -28.75 39.99
C THR A 13 9.20 -27.54 40.86
N SER A 14 9.48 -27.86 42.12
CA SER A 14 9.93 -26.96 43.17
C SER A 14 11.36 -26.48 42.90
N LYS A 15 11.53 -25.19 42.62
CA LYS A 15 12.64 -24.29 43.01
C LYS A 15 12.42 -22.96 42.29
N GLY A 16 12.71 -21.86 42.98
CA GLY A 16 12.28 -20.50 42.64
C GLY A 16 12.48 -20.15 41.16
N ASN A 17 11.37 -20.06 40.44
CA ASN A 17 11.34 -19.62 39.06
C ASN A 17 10.66 -18.26 39.01
N PHE A 18 11.44 -17.23 38.71
CA PHE A 18 10.90 -16.04 38.06
C PHE A 18 10.11 -16.52 36.84
N HIS A 19 8.79 -16.52 36.94
CA HIS A 19 7.93 -16.71 35.78
C HIS A 19 8.14 -15.51 34.86
N LYS A 20 9.17 -15.59 34.02
CA LYS A 20 9.31 -14.71 32.87
C LYS A 20 8.15 -15.10 31.97
N GLU A 21 7.08 -14.32 32.00
CA GLU A 21 6.01 -14.43 31.01
C GLU A 21 6.67 -14.34 29.64
N VAL A 22 6.82 -15.49 28.98
CA VAL A 22 7.19 -15.54 27.58
C VAL A 22 5.95 -15.06 26.84
N ARG A 23 5.86 -13.74 26.62
CA ARG A 23 4.86 -13.17 25.72
C ARG A 23 5.12 -13.80 24.37
N VAL A 24 4.23 -14.70 23.95
CA VAL A 24 4.17 -15.15 22.56
C VAL A 24 4.06 -13.87 21.73
N PRO A 25 5.00 -13.62 20.80
CA PRO A 25 4.92 -12.44 19.94
C PRO A 25 3.55 -12.46 19.26
N GLN A 26 2.72 -11.45 19.50
CA GLN A 26 1.51 -11.30 18.69
C GLN A 26 1.96 -11.12 17.23
N GLU A 27 1.42 -11.93 16.33
CA GLU A 27 1.68 -11.76 14.90
C GLU A 27 1.29 -10.33 14.50
N GLU A 28 2.26 -9.57 14.00
CA GLU A 28 2.05 -8.21 13.54
C GLU A 28 1.09 -8.22 12.33
N ARG A 29 0.00 -7.46 12.38
CA ARG A 29 -0.94 -7.34 11.26
C ARG A 29 -0.43 -6.30 10.28
N VAL A 30 0.16 -6.77 9.19
CA VAL A 30 0.72 -5.92 8.14
C VAL A 30 -0.30 -5.70 7.02
N VAL A 31 -0.41 -4.47 6.54
CA VAL A 31 -1.20 -4.08 5.36
C VAL A 31 -0.29 -3.46 4.32
N PHE A 32 -0.45 -3.85 3.07
CA PHE A 32 0.24 -3.21 1.95
C PHE A 32 -0.72 -2.27 1.20
N VAL A 33 -0.24 -1.10 0.82
CA VAL A 33 -0.94 -0.16 -0.05
C VAL A 33 -0.07 0.15 -1.26
N VAL A 34 -0.50 -0.29 -2.44
CA VAL A 34 0.24 -0.20 -3.70
C VAL A 34 -0.34 0.93 -4.53
N ASN A 35 0.44 1.99 -4.75
CA ASN A 35 -0.02 3.17 -5.47
C ASN A 35 0.14 3.03 -6.99
N GLY A 36 -0.91 3.24 -7.76
CA GLY A 36 -0.91 3.27 -9.22
C GLY A 36 0.04 4.33 -9.82
N TYR A 37 0.51 4.05 -11.04
CA TYR A 37 1.65 4.73 -11.67
C TYR A 37 1.36 5.45 -12.99
N GLY A 38 0.11 5.47 -13.46
CA GLY A 38 -0.18 5.84 -14.85
C GLY A 38 0.43 4.85 -15.83
N CYS A 39 0.12 3.58 -15.62
CA CYS A 39 0.87 2.45 -16.14
C CYS A 39 0.89 2.39 -17.68
N HIS A 40 2.09 2.48 -18.25
CA HIS A 40 2.42 1.82 -19.51
C HIS A 40 2.76 0.35 -19.17
N VAL A 41 2.12 -0.63 -19.83
CA VAL A 41 2.39 -2.06 -19.62
C VAL A 41 3.78 -2.41 -20.16
N VAL A 42 4.82 -2.14 -19.36
CA VAL A 42 6.24 -2.29 -19.71
C VAL A 42 6.85 -3.38 -18.82
N PRO A 43 7.86 -4.15 -19.27
CA PRO A 43 8.55 -5.18 -18.48
C PRO A 43 9.00 -4.76 -17.06
N VAL A 44 9.20 -3.47 -16.84
CA VAL A 44 9.51 -2.88 -15.52
C VAL A 44 8.42 -3.16 -14.48
N LEU A 45 7.15 -3.16 -14.90
CA LEU A 45 6.03 -3.39 -14.00
C LEU A 45 5.98 -4.83 -13.48
N VAL A 46 6.49 -5.80 -14.25
CA VAL A 46 6.63 -7.19 -13.79
C VAL A 46 7.62 -7.28 -12.62
N ARG A 47 8.77 -6.60 -12.72
CA ARG A 47 9.75 -6.53 -11.61
C ARG A 47 9.15 -5.90 -10.36
N TYR A 48 8.32 -4.88 -10.56
CA TYR A 48 7.61 -4.23 -9.48
C TYR A 48 6.60 -5.17 -8.81
N GLY A 49 5.84 -5.96 -9.59
CA GLY A 49 4.99 -7.03 -9.09
C GLY A 49 5.75 -8.11 -8.31
N ALA A 50 6.87 -8.60 -8.87
CA ALA A 50 7.73 -9.58 -8.21
C ALA A 50 8.28 -9.08 -6.87
N ARG A 51 8.65 -7.80 -6.79
CA ARG A 51 9.06 -7.18 -5.52
C ARG A 51 7.94 -7.19 -4.48
N ILE A 52 6.71 -6.85 -4.87
CA ILE A 52 5.55 -6.89 -3.96
C ILE A 52 5.32 -8.32 -3.45
N ILE A 53 5.38 -9.33 -4.33
CA ILE A 53 5.21 -10.74 -3.95
C ILE A 53 6.32 -11.19 -3.00
N ARG A 54 7.57 -10.85 -3.28
CA ARG A 54 8.71 -11.15 -2.38
C ARG A 54 8.49 -10.56 -1.00
N MET A 55 8.15 -9.27 -0.93
CA MET A 55 7.85 -8.58 0.33
C MET A 55 6.65 -9.20 1.05
N ALA A 56 5.63 -9.62 0.31
CA ALA A 56 4.45 -10.25 0.90
C ALA A 56 4.78 -11.61 1.51
N ASN A 57 5.63 -12.41 0.86
CA ASN A 57 6.10 -13.68 1.42
C ASN A 57 6.95 -13.48 2.68
N GLU A 58 7.68 -12.36 2.80
CA GLU A 58 8.49 -12.03 3.98
C GLU A 58 7.65 -11.47 5.14
N MET A 59 6.66 -10.62 4.84
CA MET A 59 5.91 -9.87 5.85
C MET A 59 4.52 -10.43 6.14
N ASN A 60 4.04 -11.40 5.36
CA ASN A 60 2.73 -12.04 5.48
C ASN A 60 1.57 -11.02 5.66
N PRO A 61 1.40 -10.05 4.72
CA PRO A 61 0.36 -9.05 4.85
C PRO A 61 -1.02 -9.72 4.78
N LYS A 62 -1.97 -9.25 5.60
CA LYS A 62 -3.35 -9.73 5.55
C LYS A 62 -4.11 -9.14 4.37
N ILE A 63 -3.78 -7.89 4.01
CA ILE A 63 -4.42 -7.14 2.93
C ILE A 63 -3.33 -6.54 2.04
N ILE A 64 -3.54 -6.65 0.72
CA ILE A 64 -2.84 -5.84 -0.28
C ILE A 64 -3.89 -4.99 -1.00
N MET A 65 -3.87 -3.69 -0.74
CA MET A 65 -4.74 -2.73 -1.40
C MET A 65 -4.06 -2.12 -2.62
N LEU A 66 -4.68 -2.21 -3.78
CA LEU A 66 -4.20 -1.66 -5.05
C LEU A 66 -4.98 -0.38 -5.35
N CYS A 67 -4.32 0.77 -5.32
CA CYS A 67 -4.99 2.07 -5.46
C CYS A 67 -4.66 2.72 -6.79
N GLY A 68 -5.68 3.15 -7.52
CA GLY A 68 -5.53 4.00 -8.69
C GLY A 68 -6.69 3.83 -9.68
N GLY A 69 -7.25 4.95 -10.11
CA GLY A 69 -8.36 5.07 -11.03
C GLY A 69 -7.93 5.13 -12.48
N ALA A 70 -8.28 6.19 -13.20
CA ALA A 70 -8.06 6.20 -14.66
C ALA A 70 -6.58 6.03 -15.05
N THR A 71 -6.32 5.00 -15.86
CA THR A 71 -5.06 4.78 -16.57
C THR A 71 -5.12 5.30 -18.00
N GLN A 72 -4.01 5.19 -18.73
CA GLN A 72 -3.94 5.56 -20.14
C GLN A 72 -4.76 4.61 -21.02
N GLN A 73 -5.73 5.16 -21.74
CA GLN A 73 -6.69 4.36 -22.50
C GLN A 73 -6.08 3.71 -23.75
N LYS A 74 -4.96 4.22 -24.27
CA LYS A 74 -4.27 3.58 -25.41
C LYS A 74 -3.56 2.29 -25.04
N THR A 75 -3.05 2.18 -23.82
CA THR A 75 -2.26 1.01 -23.38
C THR A 75 -3.10 0.01 -22.59
N ALA A 76 -4.08 0.48 -21.82
CA ALA A 76 -4.99 -0.36 -21.06
C ALA A 76 -6.42 0.22 -21.16
N PRO A 77 -7.14 -0.04 -22.27
CA PRO A 77 -8.47 0.50 -22.50
C PRO A 77 -9.48 -0.05 -21.49
N ASN A 78 -10.34 0.82 -20.96
CA ASN A 78 -11.40 0.48 -19.98
C ASN A 78 -10.89 -0.17 -18.69
N LYS A 79 -9.62 0.06 -18.34
CA LYS A 79 -9.03 -0.43 -17.09
C LYS A 79 -8.65 0.71 -16.16
N SER A 80 -8.69 0.45 -14.87
CA SER A 80 -8.09 1.31 -13.85
C SER A 80 -6.61 0.97 -13.64
N GLU A 81 -5.86 1.88 -12.99
CA GLU A 81 -4.48 1.60 -12.58
C GLU A 81 -4.45 0.45 -11.55
N ALA A 82 -5.48 0.34 -10.69
CA ALA A 82 -5.63 -0.75 -9.72
C ALA A 82 -5.82 -2.11 -10.40
N GLU A 83 -6.69 -2.20 -11.41
CA GLU A 83 -6.85 -3.44 -12.21
C GLU A 83 -5.58 -3.81 -12.96
N VAL A 84 -4.83 -2.82 -13.47
CA VAL A 84 -3.54 -3.09 -14.12
C VAL A 84 -2.53 -3.64 -13.11
N LEU A 85 -2.48 -3.08 -11.90
CA LEU A 85 -1.64 -3.60 -10.81
C LEU A 85 -2.04 -5.02 -10.42
N GLU A 86 -3.33 -5.32 -10.37
CA GLU A 86 -3.83 -6.66 -10.09
C GLU A 86 -3.35 -7.65 -11.15
N TRP A 87 -3.51 -7.30 -12.43
CA TRP A 87 -3.01 -8.09 -13.54
C TRP A 87 -1.49 -8.32 -13.47
N ILE A 88 -0.71 -7.31 -13.08
CA ILE A 88 0.74 -7.42 -12.88
C ILE A 88 1.07 -8.43 -11.77
N LEU A 89 0.36 -8.39 -10.65
CA LEU A 89 0.55 -9.36 -9.57
C LEU A 89 0.24 -10.77 -10.05
N PHE A 90 -0.89 -10.98 -10.73
CA PHE A 90 -1.24 -12.28 -11.30
C PHE A 90 -0.22 -12.78 -12.32
N TYR A 91 0.26 -11.90 -13.20
CA TYR A 91 1.27 -12.25 -14.18
C TYR A 91 2.59 -12.66 -13.50
N ALA A 92 3.06 -11.89 -12.52
CA ALA A 92 4.26 -12.22 -11.75
C ALA A 92 4.11 -13.55 -10.99
N LEU A 93 2.90 -13.88 -10.52
CA LEU A 93 2.60 -15.16 -9.89
C LEU A 93 2.74 -16.36 -10.82
N GLN A 94 2.36 -16.19 -12.09
CA GLN A 94 2.41 -17.26 -13.09
C GLN A 94 3.83 -17.55 -13.59
N HIS A 95 4.73 -16.57 -13.51
CA HIS A 95 6.02 -16.63 -14.20
C HIS A 95 7.27 -16.68 -13.31
N GLU A 96 7.22 -16.13 -12.09
CA GLU A 96 8.44 -15.94 -11.30
C GLU A 96 8.34 -16.40 -9.85
N MET A 97 7.18 -16.26 -9.19
CA MET A 97 7.08 -16.45 -7.73
C MET A 97 5.68 -16.91 -7.32
N LEU A 98 5.55 -17.86 -6.39
CA LEU A 98 4.26 -18.15 -5.76
C LEU A 98 4.09 -17.32 -4.49
N PHE A 99 2.87 -16.83 -4.26
CA PHE A 99 2.46 -16.38 -2.93
C PHE A 99 2.47 -17.58 -1.99
N THR A 100 3.28 -17.53 -0.94
CA THR A 100 3.23 -18.50 0.16
C THR A 100 2.09 -18.19 1.14
N VAL A 101 1.51 -17.00 1.00
CA VAL A 101 0.45 -16.43 1.85
C VAL A 101 -0.67 -15.93 0.94
N GLN A 102 -1.94 -16.08 1.34
CA GLN A 102 -3.07 -15.60 0.55
C GLN A 102 -3.63 -14.31 1.16
N PRO A 103 -3.11 -13.12 0.78
CA PRO A 103 -3.68 -11.86 1.22
C PRO A 103 -5.03 -11.62 0.57
N GLU A 104 -5.89 -10.88 1.26
CA GLU A 104 -7.05 -10.25 0.63
C GLU A 104 -6.58 -9.13 -0.30
N ILE A 105 -6.97 -9.19 -1.57
CA ILE A 105 -6.69 -8.12 -2.55
C ILE A 105 -7.90 -7.19 -2.61
N ILE A 106 -7.67 -5.89 -2.39
CA ILE A 106 -8.71 -4.86 -2.48
C ILE A 106 -8.34 -3.87 -3.59
N LEU A 107 -9.26 -3.63 -4.53
CA LEU A 107 -9.10 -2.62 -5.57
C LEU A 107 -9.75 -1.30 -5.15
N GLU A 108 -8.99 -0.21 -5.24
CA GLU A 108 -9.47 1.15 -5.03
C GLU A 108 -9.30 1.95 -6.32
N GLU A 109 -10.39 2.12 -7.07
CA GLU A 109 -10.36 2.62 -8.45
C GLU A 109 -10.76 4.10 -8.59
N ASP A 110 -10.97 4.81 -7.47
CA ASP A 110 -11.49 6.18 -7.46
C ASP A 110 -10.39 7.24 -7.35
N SER A 111 -9.13 6.85 -7.18
CA SER A 111 -8.03 7.77 -6.94
C SER A 111 -7.26 8.17 -8.18
N PHE A 112 -6.97 9.46 -8.33
CA PHE A 112 -6.29 10.01 -9.51
C PHE A 112 -4.95 10.67 -9.19
N THR A 113 -4.56 10.67 -7.91
CA THR A 113 -3.41 11.41 -7.35
C THR A 113 -2.85 10.60 -6.17
N THR A 114 -1.60 10.87 -5.77
CA THR A 114 -1.03 10.21 -4.58
C THR A 114 -1.82 10.57 -3.32
N LEU A 115 -2.24 11.83 -3.17
CA LEU A 115 -3.19 12.27 -2.14
C LEU A 115 -4.48 11.44 -2.17
N GLY A 116 -5.07 11.25 -3.35
CA GLY A 116 -6.27 10.43 -3.53
C GLY A 116 -6.07 9.00 -3.04
N ASN A 117 -5.02 8.33 -3.51
CA ASN A 117 -4.71 6.94 -3.18
C ASN A 117 -4.62 6.75 -1.66
N ILE A 118 -3.84 7.60 -0.99
CA ILE A 118 -3.57 7.46 0.45
C ILE A 118 -4.81 7.80 1.28
N ARG A 119 -5.54 8.85 0.91
CA ARG A 119 -6.80 9.23 1.58
C ARG A 119 -7.86 8.14 1.45
N ASN A 120 -8.04 7.59 0.26
CA ASN A 120 -9.05 6.56 0.02
C ASN A 120 -8.66 5.25 0.69
N ALA A 121 -7.36 4.89 0.69
CA ALA A 121 -6.86 3.78 1.48
C ALA A 121 -7.14 3.97 2.97
N ALA A 122 -6.87 5.15 3.53
CA ALA A 122 -7.18 5.45 4.94
C ALA A 122 -8.68 5.35 5.22
N HIS A 123 -9.52 5.79 4.30
CA HIS A 123 -10.97 5.69 4.43
C HIS A 123 -11.47 4.24 4.43
N LEU A 124 -10.95 3.41 3.51
CA LEU A 124 -11.31 1.99 3.39
C LEU A 124 -10.78 1.16 4.56
N LEU A 125 -9.59 1.49 5.08
CA LEU A 125 -8.95 0.78 6.19
C LEU A 125 -9.37 1.28 7.59
N ARG A 126 -10.24 2.29 7.70
CA ARG A 126 -10.54 2.96 8.98
C ARG A 126 -11.05 2.03 10.09
N ASN A 127 -11.72 0.95 9.71
CA ASN A 127 -12.31 -0.04 10.62
C ASN A 127 -11.54 -1.37 10.59
N THR A 128 -10.47 -1.44 9.81
CA THR A 128 -9.64 -2.62 9.68
C THR A 128 -8.53 -2.53 10.73
N PRO A 129 -8.35 -3.54 11.58
CA PRO A 129 -7.31 -3.49 12.59
C PRO A 129 -5.97 -3.95 11.98
N PHE A 130 -4.97 -3.08 12.01
CA PHE A 130 -3.61 -3.38 11.55
C PHE A 130 -2.59 -2.69 12.45
N ASP A 131 -1.41 -3.27 12.51
CA ASP A 131 -0.31 -2.79 13.34
C ASP A 131 0.68 -2.00 12.48
N ARG A 132 0.91 -2.41 11.23
CA ARG A 132 1.88 -1.80 10.32
C ARG A 132 1.30 -1.64 8.91
N ILE A 133 1.69 -0.56 8.24
CA ILE A 133 1.34 -0.29 6.85
C ILE A 133 2.59 -0.03 6.00
N VAL A 134 2.67 -0.69 4.85
CA VAL A 134 3.75 -0.53 3.88
C VAL A 134 3.17 0.04 2.59
N PHE A 135 3.59 1.24 2.23
CA PHE A 135 3.23 1.86 0.97
C PHE A 135 4.23 1.48 -0.10
N PHE A 136 3.76 0.98 -1.23
CA PHE A 136 4.60 0.84 -2.39
C PHE A 136 4.36 2.02 -3.34
N CYS A 137 5.43 2.71 -3.71
CA CYS A 137 5.39 3.82 -4.67
C CYS A 137 6.66 3.81 -5.57
N GLU A 138 6.75 4.77 -6.48
CA GLU A 138 7.97 5.00 -7.27
C GLU A 138 8.91 5.79 -6.36
N ALA A 139 10.22 5.60 -6.51
CA ALA A 139 11.21 6.28 -5.69
C ALA A 139 10.98 7.80 -5.61
N GLN A 140 10.67 8.42 -6.75
CA GLN A 140 10.39 9.86 -6.85
C GLN A 140 9.14 10.34 -6.09
N ARG A 141 8.22 9.44 -5.74
CA ARG A 141 7.00 9.75 -4.99
C ARG A 141 7.15 9.45 -3.50
N ALA A 142 8.25 8.84 -3.07
CA ALA A 142 8.45 8.38 -1.70
C ALA A 142 8.23 9.47 -0.65
N LEU A 143 8.79 10.66 -0.88
CA LEU A 143 8.67 11.77 0.06
C LEU A 143 7.20 12.20 0.25
N LYS A 144 6.48 12.48 -0.83
CA LYS A 144 5.06 12.87 -0.75
C LYS A 144 4.20 11.74 -0.19
N THR A 145 4.46 10.49 -0.59
CA THR A 145 3.77 9.31 -0.05
C THR A 145 3.93 9.24 1.46
N LEU A 146 5.15 9.41 1.98
CA LEU A 146 5.42 9.35 3.41
C LEU A 146 4.76 10.50 4.18
N ILE A 147 4.82 11.74 3.67
CA ILE A 147 4.17 12.90 4.30
C ILE A 147 2.66 12.68 4.39
N LEU A 148 2.04 12.28 3.28
CA LEU A 148 0.60 12.04 3.20
C LEU A 148 0.19 10.84 4.06
N ALA A 149 0.97 9.76 4.04
CA ALA A 149 0.73 8.58 4.88
C ALA A 149 0.75 8.95 6.36
N ARG A 150 1.74 9.73 6.82
CA ARG A 150 1.79 10.22 8.20
C ARG A 150 0.61 11.12 8.55
N HIS A 151 0.13 11.92 7.61
CA HIS A 151 -1.05 12.75 7.83
C HIS A 151 -2.32 11.90 8.07
N PHE A 152 -2.56 10.86 7.26
CA PHE A 152 -3.77 10.04 7.35
C PHE A 152 -3.69 8.87 8.33
N PHE A 153 -2.50 8.33 8.58
CA PHE A 153 -2.26 7.14 9.42
C PHE A 153 -1.42 7.43 10.67
N GLY A 154 -1.18 8.70 11.01
CA GLY A 154 -0.22 9.12 12.04
C GLY A 154 -0.44 8.53 13.44
N LEU A 155 -1.65 8.03 13.74
CA LEU A 155 -1.96 7.36 15.01
C LEU A 155 -1.17 6.05 15.22
N LEU A 156 -0.62 5.44 14.16
CA LEU A 156 0.18 4.21 14.26
C LEU A 156 1.59 4.45 14.81
N GLY A 157 2.07 5.70 14.79
CA GLY A 157 3.47 6.03 15.05
C GLY A 157 4.38 5.89 13.82
N PRO A 158 5.56 6.54 13.83
CA PRO A 158 6.40 6.68 12.64
C PRO A 158 7.02 5.36 12.15
N ASP A 159 7.37 4.45 13.05
CA ASP A 159 8.05 3.17 12.71
C ASP A 159 7.10 2.14 12.09
N ARG A 160 5.79 2.41 12.15
CA ARG A 160 4.74 1.53 11.64
C ARG A 160 4.26 1.92 10.24
N ILE A 161 4.85 2.95 9.66
CA ILE A 161 4.57 3.43 8.29
C ILE A 161 5.88 3.39 7.51
N SER A 162 6.01 2.45 6.58
CA SER A 162 7.17 2.37 5.68
C SER A 162 6.78 2.60 4.23
N VAL A 163 7.75 3.03 3.42
CA VAL A 163 7.58 3.23 1.99
C VAL A 163 8.62 2.39 1.26
N GLU A 164 8.14 1.45 0.45
CA GLU A 164 8.93 0.63 -0.45
C GLU A 164 8.91 1.23 -1.85
N THR A 165 10.08 1.31 -2.47
CA THR A 165 10.23 1.97 -3.76
C THR A 165 10.95 1.12 -4.77
N GLU A 166 10.60 1.32 -6.02
CA GLU A 166 11.40 0.92 -7.17
C GLU A 166 11.55 2.14 -8.09
N SER A 167 12.68 2.25 -8.79
CA SER A 167 13.02 3.42 -9.60
C SER A 167 13.25 2.99 -11.05
N TRP A 168 12.49 3.55 -11.98
CA TRP A 168 12.60 3.16 -13.39
C TRP A 168 12.43 4.31 -14.39
N GLU A 169 12.00 5.49 -13.95
CA GLU A 169 12.00 6.71 -14.76
C GLU A 169 12.99 7.74 -14.19
N LEU A 170 13.80 8.33 -15.06
CA LEU A 170 14.54 9.55 -14.75
C LEU A 170 13.57 10.73 -14.87
N ARG A 171 12.88 11.09 -13.80
CA ARG A 171 12.09 12.33 -13.75
C ARG A 171 12.87 13.49 -13.16
N ASP A 172 12.51 14.67 -13.65
CA ASP A 172 13.00 15.96 -13.18
C ASP A 172 12.63 16.19 -11.69
N PRO A 173 13.62 16.26 -10.78
CA PRO A 173 13.38 16.45 -9.35
C PRO A 173 12.57 17.71 -9.03
N MET A 174 12.71 18.77 -9.83
CA MET A 174 11.97 20.02 -9.60
C MET A 174 10.49 19.88 -9.91
N LYS A 175 10.13 19.05 -10.90
CA LYS A 175 8.71 18.75 -11.19
C LYS A 175 8.08 17.95 -10.06
N GLU A 176 8.80 16.99 -9.49
CA GLU A 176 8.32 16.18 -8.37
C GLU A 176 8.22 16.98 -7.07
N LEU A 177 9.14 17.91 -6.82
CA LEU A 177 9.03 18.85 -5.70
C LEU A 177 7.79 19.74 -5.84
N ARG A 178 7.54 20.32 -7.02
CA ARG A 178 6.33 21.12 -7.27
C ARG A 178 5.05 20.31 -7.10
N SER A 179 5.03 19.06 -7.59
CA SER A 179 3.91 18.14 -7.39
C SER A 179 3.70 17.83 -5.91
N THR A 180 4.77 17.61 -5.15
CA THR A 180 4.72 17.35 -3.71
C THR A 180 4.11 18.54 -2.97
N VAL A 181 4.62 19.76 -3.21
CA VAL A 181 4.07 20.98 -2.59
C VAL A 181 2.60 21.16 -2.93
N ALA A 182 2.23 20.96 -4.20
CA ALA A 182 0.85 21.12 -4.66
C ALA A 182 -0.12 20.11 -4.01
N GLU A 183 0.27 18.84 -3.90
CA GLU A 183 -0.56 17.80 -3.27
C GLU A 183 -0.64 17.96 -1.75
N VAL A 184 0.45 18.36 -1.09
CA VAL A 184 0.44 18.66 0.35
C VAL A 184 -0.43 19.90 0.64
N ALA A 185 -0.35 20.95 -0.19
CA ALA A 185 -1.22 22.11 -0.06
C ALA A 185 -2.70 21.75 -0.25
N ALA A 186 -3.01 20.78 -1.11
CA ALA A 186 -4.38 20.28 -1.31
C ALA A 186 -4.97 19.52 -0.11
N LEU A 187 -4.18 19.21 0.93
CA LEU A 187 -4.73 18.79 2.22
C LEU A 187 -5.54 19.92 2.89
N TYR A 188 -5.11 21.16 2.71
CA TYR A 188 -5.63 22.33 3.44
C TYR A 188 -6.52 23.24 2.59
N ILE A 189 -6.44 23.14 1.27
CA ILE A 189 -7.18 24.01 0.34
C ILE A 189 -8.30 23.20 -0.35
N PRO A 190 -9.58 23.40 0.05
CA PRO A 190 -10.72 22.81 -0.65
C PRO A 190 -10.72 23.23 -2.13
N GLY A 191 -11.10 22.32 -3.04
CA GLY A 191 -11.17 22.62 -4.49
C GLY A 191 -9.95 22.17 -5.29
N LEU A 192 -8.73 22.26 -4.75
CA LEU A 192 -7.52 21.84 -5.47
C LEU A 192 -7.55 20.36 -5.85
N ARG A 193 -8.16 19.52 -5.01
CA ARG A 193 -8.35 18.10 -5.28
C ARG A 193 -9.20 17.85 -6.54
N GLN A 194 -10.31 18.57 -6.70
CA GLN A 194 -11.16 18.45 -7.90
C GLN A 194 -10.38 18.87 -9.15
N ILE A 195 -9.56 19.92 -9.04
CA ILE A 195 -8.71 20.40 -10.15
C ILE A 195 -7.70 19.32 -10.56
N PHE A 196 -6.98 18.71 -9.61
CA PHE A 196 -6.01 17.65 -9.95
C PHE A 196 -6.68 16.42 -10.55
N ARG A 197 -7.83 15.99 -10.02
CA ARG A 197 -8.62 14.91 -10.62
C ARG A 197 -8.98 15.22 -12.07
N TRP A 198 -9.48 16.43 -12.33
CA TRP A 198 -9.84 16.85 -13.68
C TRP A 198 -8.63 16.94 -14.62
N MET A 199 -7.49 17.46 -14.16
CA MET A 199 -6.24 17.49 -14.92
C MET A 199 -5.77 16.08 -15.30
N ARG A 200 -5.85 15.12 -14.37
CA ARG A 200 -5.48 13.71 -14.62
C ARG A 200 -6.40 13.07 -15.66
N MET A 201 -7.72 13.23 -15.50
CA MET A 201 -8.71 12.73 -16.47
C MET A 201 -8.48 13.28 -17.88
N ARG A 202 -8.08 14.56 -18.00
CA ARG A 202 -7.73 15.15 -19.30
C ARG A 202 -6.46 14.54 -19.90
N ARG A 203 -5.44 14.23 -19.09
CA ARG A 203 -4.22 13.58 -19.57
C ARG A 203 -4.48 12.14 -20.01
N ALA A 204 -5.26 11.39 -19.23
CA ALA A 204 -5.62 10.01 -19.53
C ALA A 204 -6.37 9.86 -20.88
N LYS A 205 -7.08 10.91 -21.32
CA LYS A 205 -7.79 10.95 -22.61
C LYS A 205 -6.96 11.45 -23.80
N ARG A 206 -5.89 12.23 -23.57
CA ARG A 206 -5.16 12.95 -24.63
C ARG A 206 -3.99 12.17 -25.22
N ILE A 207 -3.53 11.12 -24.54
CA ILE A 207 -2.36 10.31 -24.92
C ILE A 207 -2.79 8.86 -25.01
#